data_AF-A0ABD4SFX4-F1
#
_entry.id   AF-A0ABD4SFX4-F1
#
_cell.length_a   1.000
_cell.length_b   1.000
_cell.length_c   1.000
_cell.angle_alpha   90.00
_cell.angle_beta   90.00
_cell.angle_gamma   90.00
#
_symmetry.space_group_name_H-M   'P 1'
#
loop_
_entity.id
_entity.type
_entity.pdbx_description
1 polymer ?
#
loop_
_entity_poly.entity_id
_entity_poly.type
_entity_poly.pdbx_seq_one_letter_code
_entity_poly.pdbx_strand_id
1 'polypeptide(L)'
;TTIQELHSKGYSNRAIARELNCSPSTVGYELKRGTVSVYTGNVKRYKAVEGQSTYELHRSECGRKSLFLRRHKFIDYVSHCFHNQGWSLDACVGYALAKGIFQKDQVVSTKTLYNYVDLGLMDIKNGDLPEKVKRNTKTRRARVNKRILGRSIDERSPRIESRKDFGHWECDLVLGH
;
A
#
# COMPACT_ATOMS: atom_id res chain seq x y z
N THR A 1 -21.01 9.94 8.37
CA THR A 1 -21.48 9.53 9.71
C THR A 1 -20.49 8.52 10.26
N THR A 2 -20.04 8.69 11.50
CA THR A 2 -19.09 7.75 12.14
C THR A 2 -19.81 6.85 13.16
N ILE A 3 -19.26 5.65 13.44
CA ILE A 3 -19.78 4.76 14.51
C ILE A 3 -19.85 5.52 15.84
N GLN A 4 -18.86 6.38 16.12
CA GLN A 4 -18.79 7.16 17.36
C GLN A 4 -19.97 8.13 17.51
N GLU A 5 -20.30 8.88 16.46
CA GLU A 5 -21.43 9.82 16.47
C GLU A 5 -22.76 9.09 16.68
N LEU A 6 -23.02 8.03 15.92
CA LEU A 6 -24.29 7.32 16.00
C LEU A 6 -24.45 6.57 17.33
N HIS A 7 -23.37 6.00 17.86
CA HIS A 7 -23.37 5.38 19.18
C HIS A 7 -23.60 6.41 20.28
N SER A 8 -23.02 7.62 20.18
CA SER A 8 -23.26 8.70 21.15
C SER A 8 -24.72 9.19 21.17
N LYS A 9 -25.41 9.09 20.03
CA LYS A 9 -26.84 9.40 19.89
C LYS A 9 -27.77 8.27 20.36
N GLY A 10 -27.23 7.14 20.86
CA GLY A 10 -28.02 6.02 21.38
C GLY A 10 -28.58 5.07 20.34
N TYR A 11 -28.08 5.10 19.09
CA TYR A 11 -28.54 4.16 18.07
C TYR A 11 -28.10 2.72 18.37
N SER A 12 -28.97 1.75 18.09
CA SER A 12 -28.61 0.33 18.20
C SER A 12 -27.59 -0.09 17.14
N ASN A 13 -26.78 -1.12 17.42
CA ASN A 13 -25.78 -1.63 16.48
C ASN A 13 -26.36 -1.96 15.09
N ARG A 14 -27.61 -2.45 15.04
CA ARG A 14 -28.31 -2.74 13.78
C ARG A 14 -28.68 -1.49 12.99
N ALA A 15 -29.01 -0.39 13.67
CA ALA A 15 -29.29 0.89 13.03
C ALA A 15 -28.00 1.53 12.49
N ILE A 16 -26.93 1.51 13.28
CA ILE A 16 -25.59 1.96 12.85
C ILE A 16 -25.12 1.18 11.62
N ALA A 17 -25.29 -0.14 11.64
CA ALA A 17 -24.90 -1.02 10.55
C ALA A 17 -25.65 -0.72 9.23
N ARG A 18 -26.96 -0.41 9.30
CA ARG A 18 -27.76 0.01 8.13
C ARG A 18 -27.28 1.33 7.55
N GLU A 19 -26.95 2.29 8.40
CA GLU A 19 -26.45 3.61 7.97
C GLU A 19 -25.07 3.50 7.30
N LEU A 20 -24.20 2.61 7.80
CA LEU A 20 -22.83 2.43 7.32
C LEU A 20 -22.68 1.32 6.27
N ASN A 21 -23.78 0.68 5.84
CA ASN A 21 -23.78 -0.46 4.93
C ASN A 21 -22.80 -1.58 5.34
N CYS A 22 -22.76 -1.93 6.63
CA CYS A 22 -21.89 -2.97 7.16
C CYS A 22 -22.69 -3.99 8.01
N SER A 23 -22.04 -5.07 8.46
CA SER A 23 -22.73 -6.04 9.32
C SER A 23 -22.90 -5.51 10.75
N PRO A 24 -24.01 -5.83 11.45
CA PRO A 24 -24.17 -5.49 12.87
C PRO A 24 -23.05 -6.02 13.76
N SER A 25 -22.47 -7.17 13.38
CA SER A 25 -21.33 -7.77 14.06
C SER A 25 -20.08 -6.92 13.94
N THR A 26 -19.82 -6.33 12.75
CA THR A 26 -18.68 -5.43 12.52
C THR A 26 -18.70 -4.24 13.47
N VAL A 27 -19.88 -3.62 13.64
CA VAL A 27 -20.09 -2.52 14.61
C VAL A 27 -19.83 -3.00 16.03
N GLY A 28 -20.35 -4.18 16.40
CA GLY A 28 -20.14 -4.75 17.73
C GLY A 28 -18.66 -5.06 18.03
N TYR A 29 -17.93 -5.63 17.07
CA TYR A 29 -16.50 -5.89 17.22
C TYR A 29 -15.70 -4.60 17.38
N GLU A 30 -16.05 -3.56 16.63
CA GLU A 30 -15.36 -2.28 16.74
C GLU A 30 -15.63 -1.57 18.06
N LEU A 31 -16.89 -1.52 18.50
CA LEU A 31 -17.22 -1.00 19.83
C LEU A 31 -16.50 -1.77 20.93
N LYS A 32 -16.43 -3.10 20.83
CA LYS A 32 -15.70 -3.93 21.80
C LYS A 32 -14.21 -3.61 21.85
N ARG A 33 -13.58 -3.34 20.69
CA ARG A 33 -12.16 -2.94 20.62
C ARG A 33 -11.91 -1.54 21.18
N GLY A 34 -12.74 -0.56 20.82
CA GLY A 34 -12.54 0.85 21.17
C GLY A 34 -13.19 1.33 22.47
N THR A 35 -13.83 0.44 23.26
CA THR A 35 -14.44 0.84 24.55
C THR A 35 -13.39 0.86 25.65
N VAL A 36 -13.13 2.03 26.20
CA VAL A 36 -12.17 2.25 27.28
C VAL A 36 -12.88 2.68 28.57
N SER A 37 -12.32 2.31 29.72
CA SER A 37 -12.76 2.82 31.02
C SER A 37 -12.15 4.21 31.26
N VAL A 38 -13.00 5.14 31.68
CA VAL A 38 -12.69 6.54 31.97
C VAL A 38 -13.13 6.81 33.42
N TYR A 39 -12.51 7.79 34.08
CA TYR A 39 -12.77 8.16 35.48
C TYR A 39 -12.57 6.99 36.45
N THR A 40 -11.31 6.59 36.63
CA THR A 40 -10.90 5.58 37.63
C THR A 40 -11.61 4.23 37.48
N GLY A 41 -12.12 3.92 36.28
CA GLY A 41 -12.80 2.66 35.98
C GLY A 41 -14.33 2.71 35.91
N ASN A 42 -14.95 3.80 36.37
CA ASN A 42 -16.40 3.82 36.61
C ASN A 42 -17.25 4.00 35.33
N VAL A 43 -16.69 4.62 34.29
CA VAL A 43 -17.46 4.95 33.08
C VAL A 43 -16.82 4.32 31.85
N LYS A 44 -17.56 3.52 31.10
CA LYS A 44 -17.11 3.00 29.81
C LYS A 44 -17.48 3.98 28.70
N ARG A 45 -16.50 4.40 27.91
CA ARG A 45 -16.72 5.30 26.77
C ARG A 45 -16.03 4.74 25.54
N TYR A 46 -16.76 4.70 24.43
CA TYR A 46 -16.19 4.35 23.13
C TYR A 46 -15.36 5.52 22.58
N LYS A 47 -14.15 5.22 22.11
CA LYS A 47 -13.27 6.13 21.38
C LYS A 47 -12.77 5.43 20.12
N ALA A 48 -13.07 5.98 18.94
CA ALA A 48 -12.63 5.39 17.68
C ALA A 48 -11.10 5.31 17.57
N VAL A 49 -10.38 6.30 18.11
CA VAL A 49 -8.90 6.32 18.11
C VAL A 49 -8.31 5.13 18.87
N GLU A 50 -8.91 4.74 20.00
CA GLU A 50 -8.47 3.58 20.78
C GLU A 50 -8.77 2.26 20.05
N GLY A 51 -9.93 2.18 19.39
CA GLY A 51 -10.29 1.03 18.56
C GLY A 51 -9.29 0.82 17.41
N GLN A 52 -8.89 1.91 16.75
CA GLN A 52 -7.88 1.88 15.70
C GLN A 52 -6.50 1.50 16.25
N SER A 53 -6.06 2.12 17.35
CA SER A 53 -4.77 1.83 17.99
C SER A 53 -4.64 0.36 18.41
N THR A 54 -5.68 -0.18 19.05
CA THR A 54 -5.72 -1.61 19.45
C THR A 54 -5.71 -2.54 18.23
N TYR A 55 -6.43 -2.18 17.15
CA TYR A 55 -6.37 -2.93 15.90
C TYR A 55 -4.96 -2.93 15.30
N GLU A 56 -4.31 -1.78 15.21
CA GLU A 56 -2.95 -1.64 14.68
C GLU A 56 -1.93 -2.43 15.49
N LEU A 57 -2.03 -2.40 16.82
CA LEU A 57 -1.20 -3.20 17.71
C LEU A 57 -1.36 -4.69 17.41
N HIS A 58 -2.58 -5.22 17.45
CA HIS A 58 -2.84 -6.64 17.14
C HIS A 58 -2.40 -6.98 15.71
N ARG A 59 -2.59 -6.05 14.76
CA ARG A 59 -2.18 -6.25 13.37
C ARG A 59 -0.66 -6.32 13.22
N SER A 60 0.09 -5.55 14.01
CA SER A 60 1.56 -5.63 14.06
C SER A 60 2.05 -6.97 14.65
N GLU A 61 1.26 -7.57 15.52
CA GLU A 61 1.55 -8.87 16.09
C GLU A 61 1.22 -10.03 15.16
N CYS A 62 0.32 -9.81 14.20
CA CYS A 62 -0.04 -10.80 13.20
C CYS A 62 1.12 -11.13 12.24
N GLY A 63 1.07 -12.33 11.68
CA GLY A 63 1.97 -12.76 10.62
C GLY A 63 3.28 -13.39 11.11
N ARG A 64 4.15 -13.71 10.15
CA ARG A 64 5.41 -14.40 10.43
C ARG A 64 6.42 -13.44 11.04
N LYS A 65 6.92 -13.77 12.22
CA LYS A 65 8.00 -13.01 12.89
C LYS A 65 9.31 -13.09 12.11
N SER A 66 10.13 -12.05 12.23
CA SER A 66 11.40 -11.96 11.52
C SER A 66 12.33 -13.11 11.94
N LEU A 67 13.09 -13.64 10.98
CA LEU A 67 14.09 -14.69 11.22
C LEU A 67 15.47 -14.12 11.53
N PHE A 68 15.58 -12.79 11.67
CA PHE A 68 16.84 -12.05 11.75
C PHE A 68 17.77 -12.62 12.85
N LEU A 69 17.29 -12.66 14.09
CA LEU A 69 18.08 -13.20 15.23
C LEU A 69 18.39 -14.70 15.07
N ARG A 70 17.42 -15.46 14.56
CA ARG A 70 17.57 -16.92 14.38
C ARG A 70 18.61 -17.27 13.31
N ARG A 71 18.76 -16.42 12.30
CA ARG A 71 19.67 -16.62 11.15
C ARG A 71 20.85 -15.64 11.15
N HIS A 72 21.24 -15.13 12.34
CA HIS A 72 22.34 -14.15 12.47
C HIS A 72 23.63 -14.61 11.81
N LYS A 73 24.04 -15.88 11.95
CA LYS A 73 25.25 -16.42 11.30
C LYS A 73 25.29 -16.19 9.78
N PHE A 74 24.14 -16.34 9.12
CA PHE A 74 24.03 -16.09 7.69
C PHE A 74 24.07 -14.59 7.38
N ILE A 75 23.45 -13.76 8.21
CA ILE A 75 23.45 -12.30 8.06
C ILE A 75 24.86 -11.71 8.27
N ASP A 76 25.61 -12.22 9.24
CA ASP A 76 26.99 -11.83 9.49
C ASP A 76 27.88 -12.19 8.29
N TYR A 77 27.69 -13.39 7.72
CA TYR A 77 28.33 -13.80 6.47
C TYR A 77 28.01 -12.85 5.31
N VAL A 78 26.73 -12.49 5.13
CA VAL A 78 26.31 -11.56 4.08
C VAL A 78 26.96 -10.20 4.28
N SER A 79 27.02 -9.69 5.52
CA SER A 79 27.64 -8.40 5.84
C SER A 79 29.14 -8.42 5.55
N HIS A 80 29.83 -9.51 5.91
CA HIS A 80 31.24 -9.71 5.59
C HIS A 80 31.50 -9.74 4.08
N CYS A 81 30.73 -10.52 3.31
CA CYS A 81 30.87 -10.58 1.85
C CYS A 81 30.56 -9.23 1.17
N PHE A 82 29.57 -8.50 1.69
CA PHE A 82 29.22 -7.19 1.17
C PHE A 82 30.38 -6.20 1.31
N HIS A 83 30.94 -6.07 2.52
CA HIS A 83 32.00 -5.10 2.83
C HIS A 83 33.37 -5.51 2.25
N ASN A 84 33.75 -6.79 2.35
CA ASN A 84 35.10 -7.23 1.97
C ASN A 84 35.23 -7.62 0.49
N GLN A 85 34.16 -8.11 -0.13
CA GLN A 85 34.19 -8.63 -1.51
C GLN A 85 33.39 -7.77 -2.49
N GLY A 86 32.64 -6.77 -2.00
CA GLY A 86 31.82 -5.89 -2.83
C GLY A 86 30.64 -6.62 -3.50
N TRP A 87 30.18 -7.73 -2.92
CA TRP A 87 29.11 -8.54 -3.50
C TRP A 87 27.74 -7.93 -3.26
N SER A 88 26.81 -8.11 -4.21
CA SER A 88 25.40 -7.79 -3.99
C SER A 88 24.75 -8.80 -3.04
N LEU A 89 23.67 -8.39 -2.34
CA LEU A 89 22.93 -9.29 -1.43
C LEU A 89 22.44 -10.56 -2.14
N ASP A 90 22.09 -10.44 -3.42
CA ASP A 90 21.66 -11.55 -4.27
C ASP A 90 22.83 -12.51 -4.57
N ALA A 91 24.00 -11.96 -4.92
CA ALA A 91 25.22 -12.74 -5.12
C ALA A 91 25.61 -13.52 -3.85
N CYS A 92 25.53 -12.90 -2.67
CA CYS A 92 25.81 -13.57 -1.41
C CYS A 92 24.89 -14.78 -1.17
N VAL A 93 23.58 -14.65 -1.42
CA VAL A 93 22.60 -15.73 -1.29
C VAL A 93 22.86 -16.84 -2.31
N GLY A 94 23.01 -16.47 -3.58
CA GLY A 94 23.23 -17.42 -4.66
C GLY A 94 24.51 -18.23 -4.47
N TYR A 95 25.60 -17.55 -4.10
CA TYR A 95 26.89 -18.20 -3.83
C TYR A 95 26.82 -19.15 -2.63
N ALA A 96 26.22 -18.72 -1.52
CA ALA A 96 26.07 -19.53 -0.32
C ALA A 96 25.34 -20.86 -0.58
N LEU A 97 24.27 -20.80 -1.38
CA LEU A 97 23.49 -21.98 -1.78
C LEU A 97 24.24 -22.85 -2.79
N ALA A 98 24.87 -22.25 -3.81
CA ALA A 98 25.58 -22.98 -4.85
C ALA A 98 26.81 -23.73 -4.30
N LYS A 99 27.50 -23.15 -3.32
CA LYS A 99 28.65 -23.77 -2.64
C LYS A 99 28.26 -24.67 -1.46
N GLY A 100 26.98 -24.71 -1.08
CA GLY A 100 26.51 -25.50 0.05
C GLY A 100 27.07 -25.06 1.41
N ILE A 101 27.48 -23.79 1.54
CA ILE A 101 28.04 -23.23 2.79
C ILE A 101 26.97 -23.20 3.87
N PHE A 102 25.72 -22.92 3.48
CA PHE A 102 24.56 -22.91 4.34
C PHE A 102 23.45 -23.80 3.76
N GLN A 103 22.72 -24.46 4.65
CA GLN A 103 21.52 -25.20 4.26
C GLN A 103 20.37 -24.24 3.90
N LYS A 104 19.45 -24.68 3.03
CA LYS A 104 18.35 -23.85 2.53
C LYS A 104 17.46 -23.30 3.65
N ASP A 105 17.32 -24.02 4.75
CA ASP A 105 16.55 -23.55 5.91
C ASP A 105 17.27 -22.39 6.63
N GLN A 106 18.61 -22.43 6.70
CA GLN A 106 19.47 -21.43 7.34
C GLN A 106 19.58 -20.13 6.56
N VAL A 107 19.34 -20.18 5.26
CA VAL A 107 19.41 -19.03 4.36
C VAL A 107 18.11 -18.22 4.38
N VAL A 108 18.25 -16.91 4.28
CA VAL A 108 17.16 -15.95 4.16
C VAL A 108 17.04 -15.54 2.69
N SER A 109 15.82 -15.31 2.19
CA SER A 109 15.65 -14.93 0.78
C SER A 109 16.20 -13.53 0.51
N THR A 110 16.57 -13.27 -0.75
CA THR A 110 17.11 -11.98 -1.18
C THR A 110 16.19 -10.82 -0.83
N LYS A 111 14.88 -10.97 -1.09
CA LYS A 111 13.84 -10.01 -0.71
C LYS A 111 13.83 -9.72 0.79
N THR A 112 14.00 -10.74 1.62
CA THR A 112 14.00 -10.55 3.08
C THR A 112 15.28 -9.86 3.57
N LEU A 113 16.44 -10.09 2.93
CA LEU A 113 17.65 -9.29 3.17
C LEU A 113 17.46 -7.82 2.79
N TYR A 114 16.91 -7.51 1.61
CA TYR A 114 16.62 -6.12 1.24
C TYR A 114 15.66 -5.45 2.24
N ASN A 115 14.63 -6.17 2.70
CA ASN A 115 13.74 -5.66 3.75
C ASN A 115 14.49 -5.39 5.07
N TYR A 116 15.48 -6.21 5.44
CA TYR A 116 16.29 -5.97 6.63
C TYR A 116 17.17 -4.72 6.49
N VAL A 117 17.69 -4.44 5.29
CA VAL A 117 18.37 -3.16 5.01
C VAL A 117 17.40 -1.98 5.13
N ASP A 118 16.20 -2.10 4.54
CA ASP A 118 15.18 -1.04 4.61
C ASP A 118 14.72 -0.74 6.04
N LEU A 119 14.67 -1.76 6.89
CA LEU A 119 14.37 -1.63 8.32
C LEU A 119 15.58 -1.18 9.16
N GLY A 120 16.77 -1.05 8.57
CA GLY A 120 18.00 -0.69 9.29
C GLY A 120 18.49 -1.75 10.27
N LEU A 121 18.13 -3.02 10.06
CA LEU A 121 18.53 -4.13 10.94
C LEU A 121 19.95 -4.63 10.65
N MET A 122 20.47 -4.37 9.45
CA MET A 122 21.84 -4.75 9.05
C MET A 122 22.75 -3.52 9.02
N ASP A 123 24.05 -3.75 9.15
CA ASP A 123 25.09 -2.72 9.00
C ASP A 123 25.39 -2.42 7.52
N ILE A 124 24.32 -2.27 6.73
CA ILE A 124 24.35 -1.90 5.32
C ILE A 124 23.31 -0.81 5.16
N LYS A 125 23.66 0.32 4.56
CA LYS A 125 22.69 1.40 4.30
C LYS A 125 22.13 1.28 2.89
N ASN A 126 20.96 1.86 2.69
CA ASN A 126 20.34 1.94 1.36
C ASN A 126 21.21 2.68 0.33
N GLY A 127 22.06 3.60 0.76
CA GLY A 127 23.00 4.30 -0.11
C GLY A 127 24.18 3.44 -0.58
N ASP A 128 24.53 2.40 0.18
CA ASP A 128 25.66 1.52 -0.14
C ASP A 128 25.28 0.48 -1.20
N LEU A 129 23.97 0.26 -1.43
CA LEU A 129 23.45 -0.70 -2.39
C LEU A 129 23.61 -0.18 -3.84
N PRO A 130 24.56 -0.75 -4.63
CA PRO A 130 24.98 -0.15 -5.90
C PRO A 130 23.89 -0.15 -6.96
N GLU A 131 23.01 -1.15 -6.96
CA GLU A 131 21.89 -1.21 -7.91
C GLU A 131 20.68 -0.39 -7.45
N LYS A 132 20.44 -0.29 -6.14
CA LYS A 132 19.22 0.33 -5.61
C LYS A 132 19.19 1.83 -5.92
N VAL A 133 20.34 2.49 -5.79
CA VAL A 133 20.49 3.93 -6.08
C VAL A 133 20.34 4.22 -7.59
N LYS A 134 20.70 3.29 -8.47
CA LYS A 134 20.63 3.47 -9.93
C LYS A 134 19.24 3.28 -10.52
N ARG A 135 18.35 2.54 -9.83
CA ARG A 135 17.02 2.23 -10.35
C ARG A 135 16.11 3.45 -10.29
N ASN A 136 15.45 3.75 -11.42
CA ASN A 136 14.46 4.82 -11.47
C ASN A 136 13.16 4.38 -10.78
N THR A 137 12.89 4.92 -9.59
CA THR A 137 11.67 4.61 -8.82
C THR A 137 10.43 5.38 -9.29
N LYS A 138 10.55 6.26 -10.30
CA LYS A 138 9.41 7.06 -10.76
C LYS A 138 8.34 6.13 -11.35
N THR A 139 7.16 6.15 -10.74
CA THR A 139 6.00 5.44 -11.27
C THR A 139 5.64 6.00 -12.64
N ARG A 140 5.35 5.11 -13.58
CA ARG A 140 4.90 5.50 -14.92
C ARG A 140 3.55 6.20 -14.79
N ARG A 141 3.55 7.52 -14.90
CA ARG A 141 2.31 8.31 -14.90
C ARG A 141 1.64 8.14 -16.25
N ALA A 142 0.42 7.58 -16.26
CA ALA A 142 -0.47 7.70 -17.40
C ALA A 142 -0.80 9.20 -17.56
N ARG A 143 -0.28 9.83 -18.61
CA ARG A 143 -0.64 11.22 -18.93
C ARG A 143 -2.06 11.19 -19.48
N VAL A 144 -3.00 11.75 -18.73
CA VAL A 144 -4.35 12.01 -19.25
C VAL A 144 -4.24 13.12 -20.29
N ASN A 145 -4.86 12.94 -21.45
CA ASN A 145 -4.93 13.98 -22.46
C ASN A 145 -5.72 15.16 -21.90
N LYS A 146 -5.08 16.32 -21.79
CA LYS A 146 -5.71 17.54 -21.23
C LYS A 146 -6.71 18.17 -22.21
N ARG A 147 -6.65 17.82 -23.50
CA ARG A 147 -7.49 18.42 -24.53
C ARG A 147 -8.71 17.54 -24.77
N ILE A 148 -9.89 18.08 -24.49
CA ILE A 148 -11.17 17.49 -24.89
C ILE A 148 -11.34 17.80 -26.38
N LEU A 149 -11.38 16.79 -27.24
CA LEU A 149 -11.40 16.94 -28.71
C LEU A 149 -12.77 17.37 -29.27
N GLY A 150 -13.69 17.82 -28.43
CA GLY A 150 -15.06 18.17 -28.83
C GLY A 150 -15.92 16.94 -29.15
N ARG A 151 -17.08 17.17 -29.75
CA ARG A 151 -17.99 16.14 -30.27
C ARG A 151 -17.63 15.81 -31.72
N SER A 152 -17.94 14.58 -32.17
CA SER A 152 -17.74 14.22 -33.58
C SER A 152 -18.59 15.11 -34.49
N ILE A 153 -18.11 15.38 -35.70
CA ILE A 153 -18.90 16.05 -36.73
C ILE A 153 -20.15 15.23 -37.10
N ASP A 154 -20.10 13.90 -36.93
CA ASP A 154 -21.22 13.00 -37.21
C ASP A 154 -22.40 13.19 -36.24
N GLU A 155 -22.14 13.74 -35.04
CA GLU A 155 -23.17 13.99 -34.02
C GLU A 155 -23.93 15.30 -34.25
N ARG A 156 -23.67 16.00 -35.36
CA ARG A 156 -24.31 17.29 -35.65
C ARG A 156 -25.79 17.13 -36.04
N SER A 157 -26.57 18.20 -35.86
CA SER A 157 -27.97 18.20 -36.26
C SER A 157 -28.11 18.12 -37.79
N PRO A 158 -29.02 17.27 -38.32
CA PRO A 158 -29.25 17.13 -39.76
C PRO A 158 -29.76 18.42 -40.42
N ARG A 159 -30.26 19.38 -39.64
CA ARG A 159 -30.67 20.69 -40.15
C ARG A 159 -29.51 21.46 -40.79
N ILE A 160 -28.27 21.21 -40.37
CA ILE A 160 -27.05 21.84 -40.90
C ILE A 160 -26.78 21.39 -42.34
N GLU A 161 -27.08 20.14 -42.70
CA GLU A 161 -26.95 19.65 -44.08
C GLU A 161 -27.88 20.38 -45.06
N SER A 162 -29.01 20.89 -44.57
CA SER A 162 -29.95 21.63 -45.41
C SER A 162 -29.43 23.00 -45.87
N ARG A 163 -28.32 23.50 -45.28
CA ARG A 163 -27.65 24.79 -45.61
C ARG A 163 -28.58 26.01 -45.62
N LYS A 164 -29.70 25.94 -44.90
CA LYS A 164 -30.69 27.03 -44.83
C LYS A 164 -30.34 28.11 -43.81
N ASP A 165 -29.50 27.78 -42.82
CA ASP A 165 -29.12 28.67 -41.73
C ASP A 165 -27.76 29.34 -42.04
N PHE A 166 -27.68 30.67 -41.91
CA PHE A 166 -26.44 31.44 -42.14
C PHE A 166 -25.49 31.31 -40.94
N GLY A 167 -24.17 31.20 -41.20
CA GLY A 167 -23.13 31.20 -40.16
C GLY A 167 -22.46 29.84 -39.86
N HIS A 168 -22.77 28.78 -40.62
CA HIS A 168 -22.04 27.51 -40.55
C HIS A 168 -20.89 27.51 -41.56
N TRP A 169 -19.66 27.41 -41.07
CA TRP A 169 -18.45 27.24 -41.89
C TRP A 169 -17.92 25.82 -41.68
N GLU A 170 -17.76 25.08 -42.77
CA GLU A 170 -17.21 23.73 -42.76
C GLU A 170 -15.77 23.79 -43.27
N CYS A 171 -14.86 23.10 -42.59
CA CYS A 171 -13.49 22.91 -43.04
C CYS A 171 -13.26 21.41 -43.16
N ASP A 172 -12.84 20.94 -44.33
CA ASP A 172 -12.55 19.52 -44.53
C ASP A 172 -11.33 19.11 -43.70
N LEU A 173 -11.51 18.16 -42.79
CA LEU A 173 -10.42 17.56 -42.01
C LEU A 173 -10.24 16.12 -42.46
N VAL A 174 -9.01 15.76 -42.84
CA VAL A 174 -8.65 14.38 -43.15
C VAL A 174 -8.41 13.64 -41.85
N LEU A 175 -9.12 12.52 -41.66
CA LEU A 175 -8.82 11.57 -40.59
C LEU A 175 -7.50 10.87 -40.92
N GLY A 176 -6.44 11.19 -40.17
CA GLY A 176 -5.17 10.47 -40.25
C GLY A 176 -5.33 9.08 -39.65
N HIS A 177 -5.00 8.05 -40.44
CA HIS A 177 -5.04 6.65 -40.03
C HIS A 177 -3.82 6.22 -39.22
#